data_AF-A0A970VKJ7-F1
#
_entry.id   AF-A0A970VKJ7-F1
#
_cell.length_a   1.000
_cell.length_b   1.000
_cell.length_c   1.000
_cell.angle_alpha   90.00
_cell.angle_beta   90.00
_cell.angle_gamma   90.00
#
_symmetry.space_group_name_H-M   'P 1'
#
loop_
_entity.id
_entity.type
_entity.pdbx_description
1 polymer ?
#
loop_
_entity_poly.entity_id
_entity_poly.type
_entity_poly.pdbx_seq_one_letter_code
_entity_poly.pdbx_strand_id
1 'polypeptide(L)'
;ELAKKGIDMMDAPVSGGEPKAIDGTLAFMVGGKQEIFQKVKPLLEKMGASVVLCGGIGAGNVTKLCNQVVVAVNIAAVAEAMMLGQQCGVEPEKIFEAIKGGLAGSTVMNAKAPMMMDQNFKPGFRINLHIKDLNNVVDAASNYNSPIPLTQSVLEMMKILRRDGDEACDHSALVKYYQKLTDEKLHH
;
A
#
# COMPACT_ATOMS: atom_id res chain seq x y z
N GLU A 1 -3.09 29.79 7.68
CA GLU A 1 -2.09 30.36 8.61
C GLU A 1 -0.70 30.59 8.02
N LEU A 2 0.00 29.60 7.45
CA LEU A 2 1.36 29.79 6.91
C LEU A 2 1.45 30.84 5.78
N ALA A 3 0.50 30.82 4.84
CA ALA A 3 0.43 31.80 3.76
C ALA A 3 0.33 33.25 4.27
N LYS A 4 -0.34 33.48 5.41
CA LYS A 4 -0.43 34.82 6.05
C LYS A 4 0.92 35.32 6.55
N LYS A 5 1.89 34.41 6.75
CA LYS A 5 3.26 34.71 7.16
C LYS A 5 4.25 34.68 5.98
N GLY A 6 3.77 34.59 4.74
CA GLY A 6 4.62 34.51 3.55
C GLY A 6 5.38 33.19 3.41
N ILE A 7 4.95 32.12 4.08
CA ILE A 7 5.57 30.79 4.02
C ILE A 7 4.74 29.92 3.06
N ASP A 8 5.39 29.43 2.00
CA ASP A 8 4.82 28.42 1.12
C ASP A 8 4.93 27.01 1.74
N MET A 9 3.90 26.19 1.52
CA MET A 9 3.84 24.81 2.00
C MET A 9 3.46 23.90 0.83
N MET A 10 4.08 22.73 0.79
CA MET A 10 3.75 21.63 -0.12
C MET A 10 3.59 20.36 0.71
N ASP A 11 2.59 19.54 0.43
CA ASP A 11 2.52 18.16 0.91
C ASP A 11 3.11 17.23 -0.15
N ALA A 12 4.10 16.41 0.21
CA ALA A 12 4.81 15.55 -0.75
C ALA A 12 5.00 14.11 -0.22
N PRO A 13 3.93 13.38 0.13
CA PRO A 13 4.04 11.97 0.52
C PRO A 13 4.64 11.09 -0.58
N VAL A 14 5.17 9.95 -0.16
CA VAL A 14 5.91 9.02 -1.02
C VAL A 14 5.32 7.60 -1.05
N SER A 15 5.62 6.86 -2.11
CA SER A 15 5.37 5.41 -2.20
C SER A 15 6.59 4.68 -2.76
N GLY A 16 6.79 3.43 -2.33
CA GLY A 16 7.93 2.61 -2.73
C GLY A 16 8.53 1.73 -1.63
N GLY A 17 8.21 2.01 -0.36
CA GLY A 17 8.77 1.29 0.79
C GLY A 17 10.24 1.61 1.04
N GLU A 18 10.81 0.96 2.05
CA GLU A 18 12.22 1.11 2.43
C GLU A 18 13.20 0.84 1.27
N PRO A 19 13.03 -0.22 0.44
CA PRO A 19 13.99 -0.49 -0.65
C PRO A 19 14.12 0.69 -1.63
N LYS A 20 12.98 1.25 -2.09
CA LYS A 20 13.02 2.40 -3.01
C LYS A 20 13.47 3.70 -2.35
N ALA A 21 13.35 3.82 -1.03
CA ALA A 21 13.91 4.96 -0.30
C ALA A 21 15.44 4.90 -0.30
N ILE A 22 16.01 3.71 -0.06
CA ILE A 22 17.46 3.46 -0.10
C ILE A 22 18.00 3.71 -1.52
N ASP A 23 17.30 3.20 -2.53
CA ASP A 23 17.71 3.33 -3.93
C ASP A 23 17.48 4.73 -4.53
N GLY A 24 16.82 5.64 -3.80
CA GLY A 24 16.46 6.98 -4.31
C GLY A 24 15.44 6.94 -5.45
N THR A 25 14.56 5.92 -5.48
CA THR A 25 13.59 5.66 -6.55
C THR A 25 12.13 5.77 -6.10
N LEU A 26 11.87 6.56 -5.04
CA LEU A 26 10.51 6.82 -4.55
C LEU A 26 9.61 7.49 -5.59
N ALA A 27 8.31 7.25 -5.46
CA ALA A 27 7.29 8.02 -6.18
C ALA A 27 6.72 9.11 -5.26
N PHE A 28 6.91 10.37 -5.62
CA PHE A 28 6.39 11.54 -4.90
C PHE A 28 5.04 11.98 -5.47
N MET A 29 4.07 12.14 -4.58
CA MET A 29 2.74 12.69 -4.86
C MET A 29 2.66 14.07 -4.22
N VAL A 30 2.73 15.13 -5.00
CA VAL A 30 2.94 16.48 -4.48
C VAL A 30 1.68 17.32 -4.60
N GLY A 31 1.26 17.99 -3.54
CA GLY A 31 0.20 19.00 -3.53
C GLY A 31 0.76 20.38 -3.20
N GLY A 32 0.27 21.39 -3.91
CA GLY A 32 0.59 22.80 -3.64
C GLY A 32 0.58 23.66 -4.90
N LYS A 33 1.26 24.81 -4.85
CA LYS A 33 1.30 25.75 -5.98
C LYS A 33 2.26 25.26 -7.06
N GLN A 34 1.86 25.38 -8.32
CA GLN A 34 2.69 25.05 -9.50
C GLN A 34 4.07 25.73 -9.46
N GLU A 35 4.12 27.02 -9.14
CA GLU A 35 5.35 27.82 -9.11
C GLU A 35 6.34 27.33 -8.03
N ILE A 36 5.82 26.86 -6.89
CA ILE A 36 6.65 26.33 -5.81
C ILE A 36 7.08 24.90 -6.13
N PHE A 37 6.18 24.10 -6.70
CA PHE A 37 6.50 22.77 -7.21
C PHE A 37 7.69 22.81 -8.17
N GLN A 38 7.70 23.71 -9.16
CA GLN A 38 8.80 23.84 -10.12
C GLN A 38 10.15 24.13 -9.44
N LYS A 39 10.14 24.89 -8.33
CA LYS A 39 11.36 25.20 -7.56
C LYS A 39 11.87 24.00 -6.77
N VAL A 40 10.99 23.21 -6.17
CA VAL A 40 11.37 22.07 -5.31
C VAL A 40 11.53 20.76 -6.07
N LYS A 41 10.93 20.62 -7.26
CA LYS A 41 10.96 19.39 -8.07
C LYS A 41 12.39 18.86 -8.30
N PRO A 42 13.39 19.68 -8.67
CA PRO A 42 14.76 19.18 -8.88
C PRO A 42 15.39 18.57 -7.63
N LEU A 43 14.99 19.00 -6.43
CA LEU A 43 15.43 18.42 -5.17
C LEU A 43 14.74 17.07 -4.91
N LEU A 44 13.42 17.00 -5.14
CA LEU A 44 12.66 15.76 -4.97
C LEU A 44 13.11 14.66 -5.94
N GLU A 45 13.46 15.04 -7.18
CA GLU A 45 14.01 14.12 -8.20
C GLU A 45 15.38 13.52 -7.82
N LYS A 46 16.05 14.01 -6.76
CA LYS A 46 17.24 13.36 -6.21
C LYS A 46 16.93 12.14 -5.34
N MET A 47 15.71 12.04 -4.84
CA MET A 47 15.25 10.97 -3.94
C MET A 47 14.16 10.10 -4.60
N GLY A 48 13.71 10.46 -5.80
CA GLY A 48 12.57 9.85 -6.44
C GLY A 48 12.76 9.64 -7.93
N ALA A 49 12.28 8.50 -8.42
CA ALA A 49 12.20 8.19 -9.84
C ALA A 49 10.97 8.84 -10.51
N SER A 50 9.99 9.27 -9.71
CA SER A 50 8.78 9.94 -10.19
C SER A 50 8.37 11.05 -9.23
N VAL A 51 8.09 12.24 -9.75
CA VAL A 51 7.67 13.41 -8.98
C VAL A 51 6.53 14.10 -9.71
N VAL A 52 5.32 14.01 -9.17
CA VAL A 52 4.08 14.46 -9.82
C VAL A 52 3.37 15.49 -8.97
N LEU A 53 2.96 16.62 -9.57
CA LEU A 53 2.04 17.56 -8.94
C LEU A 53 0.60 17.06 -9.14
N CYS A 54 -0.05 16.68 -8.05
CA CYS A 54 -1.38 16.09 -8.00
C CYS A 54 -2.49 17.16 -7.90
N GLY A 55 -2.15 18.41 -7.61
CA GLY A 55 -3.10 19.51 -7.47
C GLY A 55 -2.65 20.53 -6.42
N GLY A 56 -3.60 21.27 -5.87
CA GLY A 56 -3.36 22.22 -4.78
C GLY A 56 -2.94 21.56 -3.46
N ILE A 57 -2.72 22.36 -2.42
CA ILE A 57 -2.33 21.86 -1.10
C ILE A 57 -3.33 20.82 -0.58
N GLY A 58 -2.83 19.68 -0.10
CA GLY A 58 -3.59 18.52 0.36
C GLY A 58 -3.80 17.45 -0.73
N ALA A 59 -3.66 17.79 -2.01
CA ALA A 59 -3.87 16.83 -3.10
C ALA A 59 -2.82 15.70 -3.11
N GLY A 60 -1.60 15.94 -2.63
CA GLY A 60 -0.59 14.90 -2.49
C GLY A 60 -1.00 13.85 -1.46
N ASN A 61 -1.49 14.30 -0.30
CA ASN A 61 -2.03 13.44 0.75
C ASN A 61 -3.28 12.67 0.30
N VAL A 62 -4.23 13.32 -0.39
CA VAL A 62 -5.39 12.62 -0.96
C VAL A 62 -4.94 11.54 -1.96
N THR A 63 -3.99 11.87 -2.84
CA THR A 63 -3.41 10.88 -3.77
C THR A 63 -2.75 9.72 -3.02
N LYS A 64 -2.07 10.01 -1.91
CA LYS A 64 -1.49 8.97 -1.04
C LYS A 64 -2.57 8.08 -0.41
N LEU A 65 -3.71 8.63 0.01
CA LEU A 65 -4.84 7.82 0.52
C LEU A 65 -5.34 6.85 -0.57
N CYS A 66 -5.53 7.32 -1.80
CA CYS A 66 -5.89 6.46 -2.94
C CYS A 66 -4.84 5.36 -3.17
N ASN A 67 -3.54 5.69 -3.07
CA ASN A 67 -2.46 4.71 -3.17
C ASN A 67 -2.58 3.63 -2.08
N GLN A 68 -2.84 4.01 -0.82
CA GLN A 68 -2.92 3.06 0.29
C GLN A 68 -4.16 2.15 0.18
N VAL A 69 -5.26 2.61 -0.42
CA VAL A 69 -6.42 1.76 -0.77
C VAL A 69 -6.03 0.69 -1.77
N VAL A 70 -5.44 1.08 -2.91
CA VAL A 70 -5.04 0.13 -3.97
C VAL A 70 -4.03 -0.88 -3.44
N VAL A 71 -3.04 -0.44 -2.66
CA VAL A 71 -2.05 -1.34 -2.08
C VAL A 71 -2.72 -2.34 -1.13
N ALA A 72 -3.56 -1.89 -0.20
CA ALA A 72 -4.25 -2.77 0.76
C ALA A 72 -5.10 -3.83 0.06
N VAL A 73 -5.95 -3.40 -0.88
CA VAL A 73 -6.88 -4.29 -1.59
C VAL A 73 -6.12 -5.26 -2.49
N ASN A 74 -5.06 -4.83 -3.17
CA ASN A 74 -4.25 -5.74 -3.98
C ASN A 74 -3.56 -6.82 -3.15
N ILE A 75 -3.07 -6.49 -1.95
CA ILE A 75 -2.47 -7.51 -1.06
C ILE A 75 -3.53 -8.52 -0.66
N ALA A 76 -4.73 -8.05 -0.29
CA ALA A 76 -5.83 -8.92 0.09
C ALA A 76 -6.27 -9.83 -1.05
N ALA A 77 -6.39 -9.29 -2.26
CA ALA A 77 -6.74 -10.05 -3.45
C ALA A 77 -5.67 -11.10 -3.81
N VAL A 78 -4.38 -10.76 -3.70
CA VAL A 78 -3.29 -11.72 -3.93
C VAL A 78 -3.34 -12.84 -2.90
N ALA A 79 -3.49 -12.51 -1.61
CA ALA A 79 -3.60 -13.50 -0.55
C ALA A 79 -4.81 -14.42 -0.75
N GLU A 80 -5.98 -13.86 -1.06
CA GLU A 80 -7.21 -14.61 -1.34
C GLU A 80 -7.04 -15.56 -2.53
N ALA A 81 -6.52 -15.06 -3.65
CA ALA A 81 -6.35 -15.85 -4.87
C ALA A 81 -5.34 -16.99 -4.70
N MET A 82 -4.22 -16.75 -4.01
CA MET A 82 -3.21 -17.78 -3.77
C MET A 82 -3.73 -18.87 -2.82
N MET A 83 -4.44 -18.48 -1.76
CA MET A 83 -5.08 -19.44 -0.86
C MET A 83 -6.16 -20.25 -1.57
N LEU A 84 -7.03 -19.63 -2.36
CA LEU A 84 -8.03 -20.33 -3.18
C LEU A 84 -7.37 -21.36 -4.10
N GLY A 85 -6.32 -20.95 -4.82
CA GLY A 85 -5.59 -21.82 -5.70
C GLY A 85 -5.01 -23.05 -5.02
N GLN A 86 -4.40 -22.86 -3.85
CA GLN A 86 -3.88 -23.96 -3.02
C GLN A 86 -5.01 -24.89 -2.55
N GLN A 87 -6.14 -24.36 -2.11
CA GLN A 87 -7.32 -25.15 -1.74
C GLN A 87 -7.88 -25.97 -2.91
N CYS A 88 -7.72 -25.47 -4.13
CA CYS A 88 -8.06 -26.19 -5.36
C CYS A 88 -6.99 -27.19 -5.83
N GLY A 89 -5.91 -27.38 -5.06
CA GLY A 89 -4.83 -28.31 -5.39
C GLY A 89 -3.83 -27.79 -6.44
N VAL A 90 -3.78 -26.47 -6.65
CA VAL A 90 -2.82 -25.84 -7.56
C VAL A 90 -1.73 -25.17 -6.73
N GLU A 91 -0.47 -25.53 -7.02
CA GLU A 91 0.72 -24.94 -6.42
C GLU A 91 0.75 -23.40 -6.59
N PRO A 92 0.81 -22.62 -5.49
CA PRO A 92 0.82 -21.15 -5.53
C PRO A 92 1.93 -20.56 -6.40
N GLU A 93 3.11 -21.20 -6.47
CA GLU A 93 4.19 -20.74 -7.34
C GLU A 93 3.79 -20.81 -8.82
N LYS A 94 3.09 -21.87 -9.25
CA LYS A 94 2.59 -22.00 -10.63
C LYS A 94 1.55 -20.94 -10.95
N ILE A 95 0.69 -20.61 -9.99
CA ILE A 95 -0.31 -19.55 -10.14
C ILE A 95 0.40 -18.21 -10.33
N PHE A 96 1.36 -17.91 -9.44
CA PHE A 96 2.15 -16.70 -9.53
C PHE A 96 2.85 -16.57 -10.89
N GLU A 97 3.59 -17.59 -11.32
CA GLU A 97 4.27 -17.59 -12.63
C GLU A 97 3.30 -17.42 -13.80
N ALA A 98 2.12 -18.05 -13.75
CA ALA A 98 1.14 -18.00 -14.82
C ALA A 98 0.49 -16.62 -14.98
N ILE A 99 0.22 -15.90 -13.87
CA ILE A 99 -0.61 -14.68 -13.92
C ILE A 99 0.17 -13.38 -13.71
N LYS A 100 1.41 -13.42 -13.18
CA LYS A 100 2.18 -12.21 -12.84
C LYS A 100 2.51 -11.30 -14.02
N GLY A 101 2.55 -11.86 -15.24
CA GLY A 101 2.80 -11.12 -16.48
C GLY A 101 1.54 -10.66 -17.22
N GLY A 102 0.36 -11.12 -16.79
CA GLY A 102 -0.93 -10.80 -17.40
C GLY A 102 -1.64 -9.63 -16.72
N LEU A 103 -2.94 -9.49 -16.97
CA LEU A 103 -3.79 -8.42 -16.42
C LEU A 103 -3.90 -8.46 -14.88
N ALA A 104 -3.75 -9.64 -14.27
CA ALA A 104 -3.72 -9.80 -12.82
C ALA A 104 -2.39 -9.36 -12.17
N GLY A 105 -1.34 -9.21 -12.99
CA GLY A 105 -0.01 -8.81 -12.54
C GLY A 105 0.01 -7.41 -11.92
N SER A 106 0.76 -7.26 -10.82
CA SER A 106 0.98 -5.96 -10.19
C SER A 106 2.30 -5.91 -9.44
N THR A 107 2.81 -4.71 -9.17
CA THR A 107 3.99 -4.51 -8.31
C THR A 107 3.78 -5.13 -6.93
N VAL A 108 2.54 -5.11 -6.40
CA VAL A 108 2.20 -5.76 -5.14
C VAL A 108 2.34 -7.27 -5.25
N MET A 109 1.78 -7.89 -6.28
CA MET A 109 1.89 -9.34 -6.49
C MET A 109 3.37 -9.77 -6.57
N ASN A 110 4.15 -9.09 -7.41
CA ASN A 110 5.57 -9.41 -7.61
C ASN A 110 6.42 -9.23 -6.34
N ALA A 111 6.03 -8.30 -5.46
CA ALA A 111 6.74 -8.09 -4.20
C ALA A 111 6.24 -9.01 -3.07
N LYS A 112 4.94 -9.31 -3.01
CA LYS A 112 4.30 -9.87 -1.82
C LYS A 112 3.96 -11.35 -1.95
N ALA A 113 3.66 -11.88 -3.14
CA ALA A 113 3.39 -13.31 -3.30
C ALA A 113 4.60 -14.18 -2.87
N PRO A 114 5.87 -13.87 -3.25
CA PRO A 114 7.02 -14.62 -2.75
C PRO A 114 7.15 -14.56 -1.22
N MET A 115 6.97 -13.38 -0.62
CA MET A 115 7.00 -13.23 0.84
C MET A 115 5.92 -14.07 1.54
N MET A 116 4.73 -14.18 0.95
CA MET A 116 3.62 -14.98 1.47
C MET A 116 3.94 -16.48 1.40
N MET A 117 4.44 -16.97 0.26
CA MET A 117 4.80 -18.40 0.09
C MET A 117 5.97 -18.79 1.00
N ASP A 118 6.97 -17.92 1.14
CA ASP A 118 8.15 -18.13 2.00
C ASP A 118 7.87 -17.92 3.50
N GLN A 119 6.64 -17.52 3.87
CA GLN A 119 6.27 -17.14 5.24
C GLN A 119 7.20 -16.06 5.84
N ASN A 120 7.76 -15.19 4.99
CA ASN A 120 8.70 -14.15 5.38
C ASN A 120 7.98 -12.81 5.55
N PHE A 121 7.64 -12.51 6.81
CA PHE A 121 6.89 -11.30 7.18
C PHE A 121 7.76 -10.24 7.86
N LYS A 122 9.08 -10.25 7.63
CA LYS A 122 9.96 -9.17 8.10
C LYS A 122 9.49 -7.83 7.52
N PRO A 123 9.36 -6.78 8.33
CA PRO A 123 8.66 -5.57 7.94
C PRO A 123 9.40 -4.80 6.85
N GLY A 124 8.73 -4.55 5.72
CA GLY A 124 9.03 -3.42 4.83
C GLY A 124 8.02 -2.28 5.04
N PHE A 125 6.75 -2.62 5.25
CA PHE A 125 5.73 -1.69 5.75
C PHE A 125 4.77 -2.43 6.70
N ARG A 126 4.64 -1.93 7.94
CA ARG A 126 3.99 -2.67 9.03
C ARG A 126 2.47 -2.66 8.94
N ILE A 127 1.79 -3.74 9.34
CA ILE A 127 0.32 -3.79 9.45
C ILE A 127 -0.22 -2.60 10.26
N ASN A 128 0.40 -2.27 11.40
CA ASN A 128 -0.09 -1.15 12.22
C ASN A 128 -0.02 0.21 11.50
N LEU A 129 1.00 0.41 10.65
CA LEU A 129 1.12 1.62 9.85
C LEU A 129 0.08 1.64 8.73
N HIS A 130 -0.20 0.50 8.12
CA HIS A 130 -1.24 0.41 7.11
C HIS A 130 -2.64 0.62 7.69
N ILE A 131 -2.94 0.09 8.90
CA ILE A 131 -4.17 0.39 9.64
C ILE A 131 -4.32 1.91 9.86
N LYS A 132 -3.25 2.59 10.28
CA LYS A 132 -3.26 4.05 10.46
C LYS A 132 -3.63 4.76 9.16
N ASP A 133 -3.03 4.36 8.04
CA ASP A 133 -3.32 4.95 6.74
C ASP A 133 -4.76 4.66 6.26
N LEU A 134 -5.27 3.45 6.49
CA LEU A 134 -6.66 3.10 6.15
C LEU A 134 -7.67 3.82 7.03
N ASN A 135 -7.36 4.12 8.29
CA ASN A 135 -8.20 5.00 9.11
C ASN A 135 -8.26 6.42 8.52
N ASN A 136 -7.14 6.96 8.03
CA ASN A 136 -7.18 8.25 7.32
C ASN A 136 -8.06 8.19 6.05
N VAL A 137 -8.09 7.05 5.36
CA VAL A 137 -9.02 6.82 4.23
C VAL A 137 -10.47 6.84 4.72
N VAL A 138 -10.78 6.15 5.83
CA VAL A 138 -12.13 6.13 6.42
C VAL A 138 -12.60 7.53 6.82
N ASP A 139 -11.72 8.31 7.45
CA ASP A 139 -12.01 9.68 7.86
C ASP A 139 -12.27 10.57 6.63
N ALA A 140 -11.42 10.47 5.60
CA ALA A 140 -11.62 11.19 4.35
C ALA A 140 -12.92 10.77 3.65
N ALA A 141 -13.17 9.47 3.54
CA ALA A 141 -14.39 8.93 2.90
C ALA A 141 -15.66 9.43 3.61
N SER A 142 -15.65 9.49 4.94
CA SER A 142 -16.77 10.01 5.74
C SER A 142 -17.02 11.49 5.47
N ASN A 143 -15.96 12.31 5.37
CA ASN A 143 -16.08 13.74 5.08
C ASN A 143 -16.65 14.05 3.68
N TYR A 144 -16.45 13.13 2.72
CA TYR A 144 -16.87 13.31 1.32
C TYR A 144 -18.00 12.37 0.89
N ASN A 145 -18.60 11.62 1.82
CA ASN A 145 -19.62 10.60 1.54
C ASN A 145 -19.20 9.61 0.42
N SER A 146 -17.92 9.22 0.40
CA SER A 146 -17.38 8.29 -0.60
C SER A 146 -17.51 6.83 -0.12
N PRO A 147 -18.09 5.91 -0.91
CA PRO A 147 -18.18 4.51 -0.53
C PRO A 147 -16.82 3.80 -0.63
N ILE A 148 -16.42 3.11 0.43
CA ILE A 148 -15.13 2.37 0.53
C ILE A 148 -15.28 0.93 1.04
N PRO A 149 -16.22 0.11 0.51
CA PRO A 149 -16.57 -1.19 1.08
C PRO A 149 -15.39 -2.16 1.15
N LEU A 150 -14.55 -2.22 0.10
CA LEU A 150 -13.37 -3.11 0.09
C LEU A 150 -12.34 -2.68 1.15
N THR A 151 -12.13 -1.37 1.31
CA THR A 151 -11.21 -0.83 2.33
C THR A 151 -11.68 -1.17 3.73
N GLN A 152 -12.99 -1.09 4.01
CA GLN A 152 -13.54 -1.46 5.31
C GLN A 152 -13.31 -2.95 5.61
N SER A 153 -13.58 -3.84 4.65
CA SER A 153 -13.31 -5.27 4.82
C SER A 153 -11.83 -5.54 5.12
N VAL A 154 -10.92 -4.96 4.34
CA VAL A 154 -9.47 -5.15 4.54
C VAL A 154 -8.99 -4.54 5.87
N LEU A 155 -9.54 -3.40 6.28
CA LEU A 155 -9.23 -2.79 7.56
C LEU A 155 -9.61 -3.72 8.74
N GLU A 156 -10.76 -4.38 8.67
CA GLU A 156 -11.15 -5.37 9.69
C GLU A 156 -10.26 -6.61 9.69
N MET A 157 -9.86 -7.11 8.51
CA MET A 157 -8.86 -8.19 8.41
C MET A 157 -7.55 -7.79 9.11
N MET A 158 -7.04 -6.59 8.85
CA MET A 158 -5.82 -6.08 9.49
C MET A 158 -5.97 -5.89 11.01
N LYS A 159 -7.13 -5.45 11.48
CA LYS A 159 -7.41 -5.33 12.94
C LYS A 159 -7.40 -6.69 13.63
N ILE A 160 -7.91 -7.74 12.97
CA ILE A 160 -7.84 -9.12 13.47
C ILE A 160 -6.39 -9.56 13.58
N LEU A 161 -5.57 -9.32 12.56
CA LEU A 161 -4.15 -9.66 12.59
C LEU A 161 -3.36 -8.90 13.66
N ARG A 162 -3.66 -7.61 13.86
CA ARG A 162 -3.08 -6.86 14.98
C ARG A 162 -3.45 -7.47 16.33
N ARG A 163 -4.68 -7.95 16.52
CA ARG A 163 -5.08 -8.62 17.75
C ARG A 163 -4.34 -9.96 17.93
N ASP A 164 -4.06 -10.63 16.83
CA ASP A 164 -3.35 -11.91 16.81
C ASP A 164 -1.82 -11.76 16.93
N GLY A 165 -1.30 -10.52 17.08
CA GLY A 165 0.13 -10.22 17.34
C GLY A 165 0.98 -9.94 16.09
N ASP A 166 0.36 -9.73 14.93
CA ASP A 166 1.04 -9.50 13.66
C ASP A 166 1.21 -8.00 13.30
N GLU A 167 1.01 -7.09 14.26
CA GLU A 167 1.00 -5.65 13.98
C GLU A 167 2.36 -5.09 13.51
N ALA A 168 3.44 -5.77 13.90
CA ALA A 168 4.81 -5.44 13.53
C ALA A 168 5.28 -6.16 12.26
N CYS A 169 4.51 -7.13 11.74
CA CYS A 169 4.82 -7.81 10.49
C CYS A 169 4.63 -6.89 9.29
N ASP A 170 5.31 -7.21 8.18
CA ASP A 170 4.97 -6.64 6.88
C ASP A 170 3.50 -6.90 6.56
N HIS A 171 2.86 -5.97 5.87
CA HIS A 171 1.47 -6.13 5.44
C HIS A 171 1.25 -7.31 4.47
N SER A 172 2.30 -7.97 3.92
CA SER A 172 2.15 -9.30 3.30
C SER A 172 1.57 -10.35 4.26
N ALA A 173 1.72 -10.16 5.58
CA ALA A 173 1.11 -11.00 6.60
C ALA A 173 -0.43 -10.97 6.56
N LEU A 174 -1.05 -10.15 5.72
CA LEU A 174 -2.48 -10.23 5.45
C LEU A 174 -2.92 -11.65 4.99
N VAL A 175 -2.02 -12.42 4.36
CA VAL A 175 -2.29 -13.83 4.03
C VAL A 175 -2.61 -14.69 5.25
N LYS A 176 -2.06 -14.36 6.43
CA LYS A 176 -2.34 -15.07 7.69
C LYS A 176 -3.81 -15.03 8.08
N TYR A 177 -4.53 -13.99 7.66
CA TYR A 177 -5.97 -13.91 7.87
C TYR A 177 -6.68 -15.06 7.15
N TYR A 178 -6.34 -15.29 5.88
CA TYR A 178 -6.90 -16.39 5.10
C TYR A 178 -6.40 -17.75 5.57
N GLN A 179 -5.11 -17.88 5.91
CA GLN A 179 -4.54 -19.12 6.48
C GLN A 179 -5.28 -19.55 7.74
N LYS A 180 -5.71 -18.59 8.58
CA LYS A 180 -6.51 -18.83 9.77
C LYS A 180 -7.94 -19.29 9.45
N LEU A 181 -8.53 -18.80 8.36
CA LEU A 181 -9.89 -19.20 7.97
C LEU A 181 -9.94 -20.60 7.34
N THR A 182 -8.85 -21.03 6.71
CA THR A 182 -8.74 -22.35 6.06
C THR A 182 -8.01 -23.38 6.93
N ASP A 183 -7.49 -22.99 8.09
CA ASP A 183 -6.60 -23.80 8.94
C ASP A 183 -5.39 -24.39 8.17
N GLU A 184 -4.89 -23.65 7.18
CA GLU A 184 -3.80 -24.12 6.30
C GLU A 184 -2.84 -22.99 5.96
N LYS A 185 -1.54 -23.28 5.96
CA LYS A 185 -0.53 -22.28 5.57
C LYS A 185 -0.34 -22.27 4.05
N LEU A 186 -0.22 -21.08 3.47
CA LEU A 186 0.28 -20.95 2.10
C LEU A 186 1.71 -21.51 2.02
N HIS A 187 1.98 -22.38 1.07
CA HIS A 187 3.29 -22.99 0.83
C HIS A 187 3.55 -23.17 -0.67
N HIS A 188 4.79 -23.53 -1.02
CA HIS A 188 5.15 -24.01 -2.34
C HIS A 188 4.67 -25.45 -2.50
#